data_AF-A0A2V5TSP5-F1
#
_entry.id   AF-A0A2V5TSP5-F1
#
_cell.length_a   1.000
_cell.length_b   1.000
_cell.length_c   1.000
_cell.angle_alpha   90.00
_cell.angle_beta   90.00
_cell.angle_gamma   90.00
#
_symmetry.space_group_name_H-M   'P 1'
#
loop_
_entity.id
_entity.type
_entity.pdbx_description
1 polymer ?
#
loop_
_entity_poly.entity_id
_entity_poly.type
_entity_poly.pdbx_seq_one_letter_code
_entity_poly.pdbx_strand_id
1 'polypeptide(L)'
;MNVSGAHPFVHRRLKWLLALLICVGLAGVLFRKPIQDAILLRSLLMADSPSETLFQELADRAKDPFVFLQQLWGSEKIPHRELVAGYLKDKAGIDPELLKRAEPLLISATRDADMSVRELTLATLAKQKHPALPRVAAALLGDTDPQMRLLGIQYLRKQAAANALPLVFGLLDDPDLKLVTMADAALRNWTQQDFGVRVSMANFNQGGDTNTSPNPDNLKTIQAGVGRWKEWWNDHQAEYPANNIPTPLQPAAPERLPVADFALKDLNGRTVRFSEFKGKVVLLNFWATWCTACWSEIPDLIELQRKNADRLVILGISLDGQTEVDEHGHLTGTHSDEERHGNETAGKIDIAEIRAKVREFVKDKGINYPILLDPRNEVGRRFNGGELPTNVLIDREGYLRRRFIGGREVGVFEAMIDELLPRPAAPARDQTSTSH
;
A
#
# COMPACT_ATOMS: atom_id res chain seq x y z
N MET A 1 -21.63 10.86 87.62
CA MET A 1 -22.15 10.88 86.24
C MET A 1 -20.99 10.57 85.32
N ASN A 2 -20.92 9.34 84.80
CA ASN A 2 -19.81 8.86 83.98
C ASN A 2 -20.40 8.37 82.66
N VAL A 3 -20.18 9.12 81.58
CA VAL A 3 -20.43 8.66 80.21
C VAL A 3 -19.17 8.99 79.42
N SER A 4 -18.22 8.06 79.40
CA SER A 4 -17.13 8.07 78.43
C SER A 4 -16.86 6.64 78.01
N GLY A 5 -17.54 6.24 76.94
CA GLY A 5 -17.42 4.95 76.30
C GLY A 5 -17.56 5.13 74.79
N ALA A 6 -16.65 5.90 74.19
CA ALA A 6 -16.57 5.97 72.73
C ALA A 6 -16.21 4.57 72.20
N HIS A 7 -17.17 3.93 71.53
CA HIS A 7 -17.06 2.53 71.09
C HIS A 7 -15.85 2.34 70.14
N PRO A 8 -14.91 1.42 70.46
CA PRO A 8 -13.70 1.17 69.67
C PRO A 8 -13.97 0.69 68.23
N PHE A 9 -15.19 0.29 67.92
CA PHE A 9 -15.62 -0.17 66.60
C PHE A 9 -15.75 0.95 65.55
N VAL A 10 -16.22 2.14 65.94
CA VAL A 10 -16.43 3.26 64.99
C VAL A 10 -15.09 3.83 64.53
N HIS A 11 -14.14 3.96 65.46
CA HIS A 11 -12.80 4.48 65.17
C HIS A 11 -12.00 3.54 64.27
N ARG A 12 -12.18 2.22 64.41
CA ARG A 12 -11.54 1.21 63.56
C ARG A 12 -12.11 1.23 62.13
N ARG A 13 -13.43 1.32 61.96
CA ARG A 13 -14.07 1.45 60.63
C ARG A 13 -13.65 2.73 59.90
N LEU A 14 -13.57 3.87 60.60
CA LEU A 14 -13.14 5.13 59.99
C LEU A 14 -11.66 5.08 59.54
N LYS A 15 -10.76 4.47 60.33
CA LYS A 15 -9.36 4.24 59.93
C LYS A 15 -9.24 3.33 58.70
N TRP A 16 -10.06 2.28 58.61
CA TRP A 16 -10.12 1.42 57.42
C TRP A 16 -10.63 2.15 56.18
N LEU A 17 -11.67 2.99 56.30
CA LEU A 17 -12.17 3.81 55.20
C LEU A 17 -11.15 4.85 54.73
N LEU A 18 -10.44 5.51 55.65
CA LEU A 18 -9.36 6.43 55.30
C LEU A 18 -8.20 5.71 54.61
N ALA A 19 -7.78 4.55 55.13
CA ALA A 19 -6.74 3.73 54.51
C ALA A 19 -7.14 3.26 53.11
N LEU A 20 -8.40 2.86 52.91
CA LEU A 20 -8.93 2.48 51.60
C LEU A 20 -8.90 3.67 50.63
N LEU A 21 -9.34 4.86 51.04
CA LEU A 21 -9.30 6.07 50.21
C LEU A 21 -7.87 6.47 49.84
N ILE A 22 -6.92 6.38 50.78
CA ILE A 22 -5.49 6.62 50.53
C ILE A 22 -4.94 5.57 49.56
N CYS A 23 -5.26 4.29 49.73
CA CYS A 23 -4.86 3.22 48.81
C CYS A 23 -5.45 3.41 47.40
N VAL A 24 -6.72 3.82 47.29
CA VAL A 24 -7.37 4.13 46.01
C VAL A 24 -6.75 5.38 45.37
N GLY A 25 -6.42 6.40 46.15
CA GLY A 25 -5.71 7.60 45.67
C GLY A 25 -4.30 7.28 45.18
N LEU A 26 -3.53 6.49 45.93
CA LEU A 26 -2.20 6.00 45.55
C LEU A 26 -2.25 5.10 44.31
N ALA A 27 -3.21 4.17 44.25
CA ALA A 27 -3.44 3.35 43.07
C ALA A 27 -3.83 4.23 41.87
N GLY A 28 -4.69 5.22 42.06
CA GLY A 28 -5.06 6.18 41.02
C GLY A 28 -3.87 6.95 40.46
N VAL A 29 -2.89 7.32 41.31
CA VAL A 29 -1.65 7.97 40.87
C VAL A 29 -0.68 6.99 40.20
N LEU A 30 -0.48 5.80 40.77
CA LEU A 30 0.45 4.77 40.26
C LEU A 30 -0.02 4.18 38.93
N PHE A 31 -1.33 3.99 38.74
CA PHE A 31 -1.91 3.41 37.53
C PHE A 31 -2.42 4.44 36.53
N ARG A 32 -2.28 5.75 36.81
CA ARG A 32 -2.76 6.82 35.91
C ARG A 32 -2.20 6.69 34.50
N LYS A 33 -0.88 6.60 34.36
CA LYS A 33 -0.20 6.51 33.05
C LYS A 33 -0.53 5.20 32.32
N PRO A 34 -0.41 4.01 32.93
CA PRO A 34 -0.82 2.76 32.28
C PRO A 34 -2.28 2.76 31.79
N ILE A 35 -3.20 3.34 32.55
CA ILE A 35 -4.61 3.45 32.14
C ILE A 35 -4.75 4.42 30.96
N GLN A 36 -4.08 5.58 31.02
CA GLN A 36 -4.07 6.54 29.91
C GLN A 36 -3.49 5.90 28.63
N ASP A 37 -2.38 5.18 28.72
CA ASP A 37 -1.76 4.49 27.59
C ASP A 37 -2.67 3.41 27.01
N ALA A 38 -3.36 2.64 27.86
CA ALA A 38 -4.33 1.65 27.40
C ALA A 38 -5.52 2.30 26.67
N ILE A 39 -5.99 3.46 27.14
CA ILE A 39 -7.06 4.23 26.48
C ILE A 39 -6.58 4.78 25.13
N LEU A 40 -5.38 5.37 25.09
CA LEU A 40 -4.81 5.94 23.87
C LEU A 40 -4.50 4.86 22.84
N LEU A 41 -3.91 3.73 23.24
CA LEU A 41 -3.73 2.56 22.38
C LEU A 41 -5.07 2.06 21.83
N ARG A 42 -6.11 1.97 22.67
CA ARG A 42 -7.44 1.56 22.20
C ARG A 42 -8.01 2.55 21.20
N SER A 43 -7.87 3.85 21.44
CA SER A 43 -8.27 4.90 20.51
C SER A 43 -7.55 4.74 19.16
N LEU A 44 -6.23 4.55 19.21
CA LEU A 44 -5.38 4.35 18.04
C LEU A 44 -5.76 3.09 17.24
N LEU A 45 -6.02 1.96 17.93
CA LEU A 45 -6.49 0.72 17.29
C LEU A 45 -7.88 0.87 16.64
N MET A 46 -8.76 1.69 17.24
CA MET A 46 -10.10 1.94 16.70
C MET A 46 -10.07 2.91 15.51
N ALA A 47 -9.14 3.88 15.49
CA ALA A 47 -9.00 4.83 14.41
C ALA A 47 -8.67 4.14 13.07
N ASP A 48 -9.33 4.55 12.00
CA ASP A 48 -9.07 4.03 10.66
C ASP A 48 -7.75 4.55 10.10
N SER A 49 -7.42 5.80 10.41
CA SER A 49 -6.15 6.46 10.10
C SER A 49 -5.69 7.23 11.34
N PRO A 50 -4.92 6.61 12.24
CA PRO A 50 -4.46 7.26 13.45
C PRO A 50 -3.38 8.31 13.18
N SER A 51 -3.20 9.24 14.12
CA SER A 51 -2.10 10.21 14.08
C SER A 51 -0.76 9.51 14.18
N GLU A 52 0.14 9.83 13.24
CA GLU A 52 1.52 9.34 13.25
C GLU A 52 2.26 9.79 14.52
N THR A 53 2.07 11.04 14.95
CA THR A 53 2.71 11.58 16.17
C THR A 53 2.28 10.80 17.41
N LEU A 54 0.98 10.55 17.57
CA LEU A 54 0.46 9.77 18.69
C LEU A 54 0.98 8.32 18.64
N PHE A 55 1.03 7.73 17.45
CA PHE A 55 1.60 6.41 17.25
C PHE A 55 3.08 6.36 17.65
N GLN A 56 3.91 7.31 17.19
CA GLN A 56 5.33 7.37 17.52
C GLN A 56 5.54 7.54 19.04
N GLU A 57 4.80 8.44 19.67
CA GLU A 57 4.88 8.66 21.12
C GLU A 57 4.54 7.38 21.90
N LEU A 58 3.47 6.69 21.52
CA LEU A 58 3.05 5.43 22.14
C LEU A 58 4.06 4.30 21.90
N ALA A 59 4.61 4.20 20.68
CA ALA A 59 5.59 3.18 20.33
C ALA A 59 6.90 3.35 21.13
N ASP A 60 7.40 4.59 21.22
CA ASP A 60 8.65 4.91 21.91
C ASP A 60 8.56 4.73 23.44
N ARG A 61 7.37 4.94 24.03
CA ARG A 61 7.14 4.72 25.47
C ARG A 61 6.64 3.32 25.82
N ALA A 62 6.35 2.48 24.81
CA ALA A 62 5.81 1.15 25.03
C ALA A 62 6.80 0.32 25.85
N LYS A 63 6.30 -0.36 26.90
CA LYS A 63 7.12 -1.29 27.69
C LYS A 63 7.72 -2.40 26.84
N ASP A 64 6.98 -2.86 25.85
CA ASP A 64 7.45 -3.78 24.82
C ASP A 64 7.02 -3.25 23.44
N PRO A 65 7.91 -2.52 22.73
CA PRO A 65 7.58 -1.95 21.42
C PRO A 65 7.17 -2.99 20.39
N PHE A 66 7.76 -4.19 20.42
CA PHE A 66 7.40 -5.24 19.46
C PHE A 66 5.95 -5.70 19.64
N VAL A 67 5.53 -5.93 20.89
CA VAL A 67 4.13 -6.33 21.18
C VAL A 67 3.15 -5.22 20.76
N PHE A 68 3.50 -3.96 21.01
CA PHE A 68 2.71 -2.81 20.54
C PHE A 68 2.58 -2.82 19.01
N LEU A 69 3.68 -2.95 18.28
CA LEU A 69 3.67 -3.00 16.81
C LEU A 69 2.87 -4.20 16.27
N GLN A 70 2.92 -5.36 16.94
CA GLN A 70 2.13 -6.54 16.57
C GLN A 70 0.62 -6.29 16.71
N GLN A 71 0.18 -5.55 17.74
CA GLN A 71 -1.24 -5.22 17.89
C GLN A 71 -1.74 -4.35 16.73
N LEU A 72 -0.92 -3.39 16.31
CA LEU A 72 -1.22 -2.52 15.17
C LEU A 72 -1.24 -3.31 13.86
N TRP A 73 -0.22 -4.14 13.63
CA TRP A 73 -0.13 -5.00 12.45
C TRP A 73 -1.34 -5.94 12.31
N GLY A 74 -1.75 -6.54 13.44
CA GLY A 74 -2.89 -7.44 13.53
C GLY A 74 -4.27 -6.78 13.46
N SER A 75 -4.35 -5.44 13.36
CA SER A 75 -5.61 -4.74 13.09
C SER A 75 -6.10 -4.93 11.65
N GLU A 76 -5.21 -5.39 10.75
CA GLU A 76 -5.44 -5.58 9.31
C GLU A 76 -5.80 -4.28 8.55
N LYS A 77 -5.61 -3.11 9.18
CA LYS A 77 -5.79 -1.79 8.55
C LYS A 77 -4.50 -1.37 7.85
N ILE A 78 -4.62 -0.89 6.60
CA ILE A 78 -3.47 -0.41 5.81
C ILE A 78 -2.70 0.70 6.54
N PRO A 79 -3.33 1.79 7.04
CA PRO A 79 -2.60 2.86 7.70
C PRO A 79 -1.81 2.39 8.93
N HIS A 80 -2.30 1.37 9.64
CA HIS A 80 -1.63 0.81 10.81
C HIS A 80 -0.36 0.04 10.40
N ARG A 81 -0.44 -0.75 9.33
CA ARG A 81 0.70 -1.50 8.79
C ARG A 81 1.78 -0.58 8.22
N GLU A 82 1.37 0.50 7.57
CA GLU A 82 2.29 1.52 7.04
C GLU A 82 3.04 2.25 8.18
N LEU A 83 2.33 2.64 9.24
CA LEU A 83 2.96 3.20 10.45
C LEU A 83 3.97 2.24 11.08
N VAL A 84 3.62 0.96 11.19
CA VAL A 84 4.54 -0.07 11.72
C VAL A 84 5.77 -0.22 10.82
N ALA A 85 5.59 -0.29 9.50
CA ALA A 85 6.70 -0.42 8.55
C ALA A 85 7.60 0.83 8.57
N GLY A 86 7.01 2.02 8.63
CA GLY A 86 7.72 3.30 8.75
C GLY A 86 8.55 3.37 10.03
N TYR A 87 7.95 3.01 11.17
CA TYR A 87 8.66 2.97 12.45
C TYR A 87 9.86 2.02 12.43
N LEU A 88 9.69 0.80 11.91
CA LEU A 88 10.77 -0.18 11.82
C LEU A 88 11.90 0.32 10.89
N LYS A 89 11.57 1.03 9.80
CA LYS A 89 12.56 1.68 8.93
C LYS A 89 13.36 2.73 9.68
N ASP A 90 12.72 3.54 10.50
CA ASP A 90 13.38 4.60 11.25
C ASP A 90 14.27 4.02 12.36
N LYS A 91 13.82 2.96 13.04
CA LYS A 91 14.61 2.24 14.05
C LYS A 91 15.71 1.36 13.47
N ALA A 92 15.73 1.08 12.17
CA ALA A 92 16.79 0.27 11.58
C ALA A 92 18.16 0.93 11.76
N GLY A 93 19.12 0.20 12.33
CA GLY A 93 20.45 0.72 12.71
C GLY A 93 20.48 1.52 14.03
N ILE A 94 19.31 1.75 14.66
CA ILE A 94 19.18 2.41 15.97
C ILE A 94 18.84 1.35 17.04
N ASP A 95 17.91 0.43 16.76
CA ASP A 95 17.46 -0.60 17.69
C ASP A 95 17.53 -2.02 17.05
N PRO A 96 18.72 -2.66 17.04
CA PRO A 96 18.90 -3.98 16.44
C PRO A 96 18.08 -5.09 17.09
N GLU A 97 17.80 -4.99 18.39
CA GLU A 97 17.04 -6.03 19.13
C GLU A 97 15.55 -5.98 18.77
N LEU A 98 14.97 -4.78 18.64
CA LEU A 98 13.62 -4.64 18.11
C LEU A 98 13.53 -5.21 16.70
N LEU A 99 14.47 -4.87 15.82
CA LEU A 99 14.47 -5.31 14.43
C LEU A 99 14.60 -6.82 14.29
N LYS A 100 15.43 -7.46 15.13
CA LYS A 100 15.56 -8.92 15.21
C LYS A 100 14.23 -9.58 15.62
N ARG A 101 13.52 -9.02 16.60
CA ARG A 101 12.19 -9.51 17.00
C ARG A 101 11.13 -9.27 15.92
N ALA A 102 11.25 -8.17 15.19
CA ALA A 102 10.34 -7.77 14.12
C ALA A 102 10.61 -8.46 12.77
N GLU A 103 11.63 -9.30 12.65
CA GLU A 103 11.97 -10.00 11.40
C GLU A 103 10.75 -10.73 10.77
N PRO A 104 9.90 -11.47 11.50
CA PRO A 104 8.73 -12.11 10.90
C PRO A 104 7.73 -11.11 10.30
N LEU A 105 7.54 -9.95 10.95
CA LEU A 105 6.69 -8.87 10.42
C LEU A 105 7.29 -8.30 9.14
N LEU A 106 8.60 -8.00 9.15
CA LEU A 106 9.30 -7.49 7.97
C LEU A 106 9.22 -8.46 6.80
N ILE A 107 9.43 -9.76 7.02
CA ILE A 107 9.32 -10.75 5.95
C ILE A 107 7.89 -10.84 5.42
N SER A 108 6.87 -10.81 6.28
CA SER A 108 5.46 -10.78 5.85
C SER A 108 5.14 -9.52 5.03
N ALA A 109 5.63 -8.36 5.49
CA ALA A 109 5.40 -7.05 4.89
C ALA A 109 5.94 -6.94 3.45
N THR A 110 6.92 -7.76 3.08
CA THR A 110 7.41 -7.81 1.68
C THR A 110 6.35 -8.25 0.67
N ARG A 111 5.25 -8.83 1.14
CA ARG A 111 4.11 -9.30 0.35
C ARG A 111 2.79 -8.61 0.74
N ASP A 112 2.87 -7.50 1.46
CA ASP A 112 1.69 -6.77 1.93
C ASP A 112 0.78 -6.36 0.75
N ALA A 113 -0.50 -6.13 1.00
CA ALA A 113 -1.38 -5.67 -0.06
C ALA A 113 -1.10 -4.21 -0.46
N ASP A 114 -0.52 -3.41 0.45
CA ASP A 114 -0.12 -2.03 0.18
C ASP A 114 1.33 -1.92 -0.34
N MET A 115 1.48 -1.16 -1.42
CA MET A 115 2.77 -0.87 -2.05
C MET A 115 3.72 -0.10 -1.13
N SER A 116 3.23 0.89 -0.38
CA SER A 116 4.08 1.72 0.51
C SER A 116 4.68 0.88 1.64
N VAL A 117 3.90 -0.02 2.24
CA VAL A 117 4.37 -0.99 3.25
C VAL A 117 5.53 -1.83 2.71
N ARG A 118 5.42 -2.32 1.47
CA ARG A 118 6.50 -3.09 0.83
C ARG A 118 7.76 -2.24 0.63
N GLU A 119 7.62 -1.02 0.13
CA GLU A 119 8.75 -0.11 -0.11
C GLU A 119 9.51 0.22 1.18
N LEU A 120 8.79 0.62 2.23
CA LEU A 120 9.34 0.90 3.56
C LEU A 120 10.08 -0.33 4.12
N THR A 121 9.50 -1.51 3.93
CA THR A 121 10.08 -2.78 4.36
C THR A 121 11.37 -3.11 3.60
N LEU A 122 11.39 -2.98 2.27
CA LEU A 122 12.62 -3.25 1.50
C LEU A 122 13.72 -2.24 1.85
N ALA A 123 13.38 -0.98 2.09
CA ALA A 123 14.33 0.02 2.59
C ALA A 123 14.90 -0.38 3.96
N THR A 124 14.06 -0.91 4.85
CA THR A 124 14.46 -1.45 6.17
C THR A 124 15.43 -2.62 6.03
N LEU A 125 15.10 -3.62 5.20
CA LEU A 125 15.96 -4.78 4.95
C LEU A 125 17.31 -4.36 4.32
N ALA A 126 17.31 -3.38 3.42
CA ALA A 126 18.52 -2.85 2.82
C ALA A 126 19.42 -2.12 3.82
N LYS A 127 18.85 -1.28 4.70
CA LYS A 127 19.59 -0.60 5.77
C LYS A 127 20.24 -1.59 6.73
N GLN A 128 19.57 -2.73 6.98
CA GLN A 128 20.10 -3.83 7.81
C GLN A 128 21.07 -4.76 7.07
N LYS A 129 21.27 -4.60 5.76
CA LYS A 129 21.99 -5.57 4.91
C LYS A 129 21.46 -7.01 5.12
N HIS A 130 20.13 -7.14 5.23
CA HIS A 130 19.48 -8.38 5.61
C HIS A 130 19.70 -9.48 4.56
N PRO A 131 20.04 -10.73 4.96
CA PRO A 131 20.35 -11.81 4.01
C PRO A 131 19.16 -12.22 3.14
N ALA A 132 17.93 -11.95 3.57
CA ALA A 132 16.73 -12.21 2.78
C ALA A 132 16.51 -11.23 1.62
N LEU A 133 17.15 -10.04 1.63
CA LEU A 133 16.87 -8.98 0.66
C LEU A 133 17.04 -9.41 -0.80
N PRO A 134 18.14 -10.10 -1.20
CA PRO A 134 18.29 -10.52 -2.60
C PRO A 134 17.16 -11.44 -3.05
N ARG A 135 16.71 -12.36 -2.17
CA ARG A 135 15.60 -13.28 -2.44
C ARG A 135 14.27 -12.55 -2.58
N VAL A 136 13.99 -11.59 -1.70
CA VAL A 136 12.78 -10.76 -1.76
C VAL A 136 12.78 -9.94 -3.04
N ALA A 137 13.90 -9.28 -3.36
CA ALA A 137 14.03 -8.47 -4.57
C ALA A 137 13.88 -9.29 -5.86
N ALA A 138 14.40 -10.53 -5.88
CA ALA A 138 14.18 -11.49 -6.96
C ALA A 138 12.70 -11.90 -7.10
N ALA A 139 12.00 -12.12 -5.99
CA ALA A 139 10.57 -12.46 -6.03
C ALA A 139 9.71 -11.33 -6.60
N LEU A 140 10.08 -10.05 -6.35
CA LEU A 140 9.38 -8.89 -6.89
C LEU A 140 9.44 -8.80 -8.43
N LEU A 141 10.44 -9.42 -9.07
CA LEU A 141 10.54 -9.42 -10.54
C LEU A 141 9.40 -10.15 -11.23
N GLY A 142 8.70 -11.02 -10.51
CA GLY A 142 7.51 -11.70 -11.02
C GLY A 142 6.19 -11.02 -10.63
N ASP A 143 6.22 -9.87 -9.96
CA ASP A 143 4.99 -9.16 -9.58
C ASP A 143 4.30 -8.57 -10.83
N THR A 144 2.98 -8.68 -10.88
CA THR A 144 2.16 -8.11 -11.96
C THR A 144 2.29 -6.59 -12.07
N ASP A 145 2.60 -5.89 -10.97
CA ASP A 145 2.85 -4.46 -10.99
C ASP A 145 4.28 -4.16 -11.51
N PRO A 146 4.45 -3.44 -12.64
CA PRO A 146 5.79 -3.00 -13.08
C PRO A 146 6.54 -2.15 -12.04
N GLN A 147 5.86 -1.40 -11.17
CA GLN A 147 6.55 -0.64 -10.11
C GLN A 147 7.19 -1.56 -9.07
N MET A 148 6.55 -2.68 -8.73
CA MET A 148 7.15 -3.70 -7.86
C MET A 148 8.37 -4.35 -8.52
N ARG A 149 8.28 -4.66 -9.82
CA ARG A 149 9.42 -5.20 -10.58
C ARG A 149 10.59 -4.20 -10.64
N LEU A 150 10.31 -2.92 -10.89
CA LEU A 150 11.31 -1.84 -10.86
C LEU A 150 12.00 -1.74 -9.49
N LEU A 151 11.22 -1.83 -8.40
CA LEU A 151 11.75 -1.88 -7.03
C LEU A 151 12.68 -3.08 -6.84
N GLY A 152 12.30 -4.27 -7.34
CA GLY A 152 13.16 -5.45 -7.35
C GLY A 152 14.51 -5.19 -8.03
N ILE A 153 14.51 -4.62 -9.25
CA ILE A 153 15.75 -4.26 -9.97
C ILE A 153 16.61 -3.28 -9.16
N GLN A 154 15.99 -2.28 -8.51
CA GLN A 154 16.72 -1.26 -7.73
C GLN A 154 17.60 -1.87 -6.63
N TYR A 155 17.18 -2.98 -6.02
CA TYR A 155 17.97 -3.70 -5.01
C TYR A 155 18.87 -4.79 -5.61
N LEU A 156 18.43 -5.48 -6.67
CA LEU A 156 19.23 -6.49 -7.34
C LEU A 156 20.45 -5.90 -8.05
N ARG A 157 20.35 -4.71 -8.64
CA ARG A 157 21.49 -4.04 -9.30
C ARG A 157 22.67 -3.73 -8.38
N LYS A 158 22.46 -3.81 -7.05
CA LYS A 158 23.49 -3.63 -6.03
C LYS A 158 24.20 -4.96 -5.67
N GLN A 159 23.72 -6.09 -6.19
CA GLN A 159 24.32 -7.41 -5.98
C GLN A 159 25.45 -7.67 -6.98
N ALA A 160 26.25 -8.71 -6.70
CA ALA A 160 27.24 -9.21 -7.64
C ALA A 160 26.56 -9.75 -8.91
N ALA A 161 27.18 -9.51 -10.08
CA ALA A 161 26.65 -9.90 -11.38
C ALA A 161 26.23 -11.38 -11.43
N ALA A 162 27.07 -12.28 -10.91
CA ALA A 162 26.80 -13.72 -10.88
C ALA A 162 25.48 -14.12 -10.18
N ASN A 163 24.94 -13.28 -9.29
CA ASN A 163 23.73 -13.59 -8.53
C ASN A 163 22.46 -12.99 -9.11
N ALA A 164 22.56 -11.91 -9.91
CA ALA A 164 21.41 -11.09 -10.28
C ALA A 164 21.30 -10.87 -11.79
N LEU A 165 22.39 -11.01 -12.54
CA LEU A 165 22.40 -10.78 -13.98
C LEU A 165 21.42 -11.71 -14.72
N PRO A 166 21.37 -13.04 -14.48
CA PRO A 166 20.39 -13.90 -15.15
C PRO A 166 18.93 -13.50 -14.88
N LEU A 167 18.64 -13.05 -13.65
CA LEU A 167 17.29 -12.58 -13.27
C LEU A 167 16.91 -11.31 -14.02
N VAL A 168 17.80 -10.32 -14.01
CA VAL A 168 17.55 -9.01 -14.65
C VAL A 168 17.55 -9.14 -16.17
N PHE A 169 18.36 -10.05 -16.72
CA PHE A 169 18.35 -10.35 -18.15
C PHE A 169 16.97 -10.81 -18.64
N GLY A 170 16.27 -11.64 -17.85
CA GLY A 170 14.91 -12.07 -18.18
C GLY A 170 13.88 -10.93 -18.32
N LEU A 171 14.18 -9.74 -17.76
CA LEU A 171 13.31 -8.57 -17.85
C LEU A 171 13.49 -7.79 -19.16
N LEU A 172 14.41 -8.21 -20.04
CA LEU A 172 14.48 -7.65 -21.39
C LEU A 172 13.29 -8.06 -22.26
N ASP A 173 12.54 -9.09 -21.86
CA ASP A 173 11.30 -9.55 -22.48
C ASP A 173 10.05 -8.92 -21.85
N ASP A 174 10.22 -7.98 -20.92
CA ASP A 174 9.10 -7.36 -20.22
C ASP A 174 8.27 -6.47 -21.16
N PRO A 175 6.92 -6.49 -21.06
CA PRO A 175 6.09 -5.55 -21.80
C PRO A 175 6.32 -4.09 -21.40
N ASP A 176 6.79 -3.82 -20.17
CA ASP A 176 7.05 -2.45 -19.71
C ASP A 176 8.44 -1.96 -20.16
N LEU A 177 8.47 -0.99 -21.08
CA LEU A 177 9.72 -0.45 -21.62
C LEU A 177 10.59 0.28 -20.58
N LYS A 178 9.99 0.85 -19.53
CA LYS A 178 10.75 1.46 -18.44
C LYS A 178 11.50 0.37 -17.66
N LEU A 179 10.88 -0.80 -17.47
CA LEU A 179 11.55 -1.95 -16.88
C LEU A 179 12.67 -2.46 -17.79
N VAL A 180 12.44 -2.61 -19.09
CA VAL A 180 13.46 -3.03 -20.07
C VAL A 180 14.67 -2.09 -20.05
N THR A 181 14.45 -0.78 -20.03
CA THR A 181 15.56 0.20 -19.99
C THR A 181 16.29 0.23 -18.64
N MET A 182 15.60 -0.05 -17.53
CA MET A 182 16.24 -0.21 -16.22
C MET A 182 17.05 -1.50 -16.13
N ALA A 183 16.55 -2.59 -16.72
CA ALA A 183 17.25 -3.86 -16.83
C ALA A 183 18.53 -3.68 -17.65
N ASP A 184 18.46 -3.08 -18.84
CA ASP A 184 19.63 -2.70 -19.62
C ASP A 184 20.65 -1.91 -18.80
N ALA A 185 20.23 -0.88 -18.08
CA ALA A 185 21.15 -0.07 -17.29
C ALA A 185 21.92 -0.88 -16.23
N ALA A 186 21.27 -1.85 -15.60
CA ALA A 186 21.93 -2.78 -14.68
C ALA A 186 22.88 -3.73 -15.41
N LEU A 187 22.47 -4.30 -16.55
CA LEU A 187 23.31 -5.19 -17.36
C LEU A 187 24.58 -4.48 -17.88
N ARG A 188 24.45 -3.25 -18.38
CA ARG A 188 25.61 -2.44 -18.82
C ARG A 188 26.59 -2.21 -17.68
N ASN A 189 26.10 -1.92 -16.48
CA ASN A 189 26.94 -1.69 -15.31
C ASN A 189 27.75 -2.95 -14.92
N TRP A 190 27.17 -4.15 -15.04
CA TRP A 190 27.87 -5.39 -14.71
C TRP A 190 28.81 -5.89 -15.80
N THR A 191 28.41 -5.77 -17.06
CA THR A 191 29.11 -6.40 -18.20
C THR A 191 30.04 -5.44 -18.95
N GLN A 192 29.90 -4.13 -18.71
CA GLN A 192 30.54 -3.06 -19.48
C GLN A 192 30.20 -3.06 -20.98
N GLN A 193 29.18 -3.82 -21.38
CA GLN A 193 28.62 -3.78 -22.74
C GLN A 193 27.61 -2.64 -22.86
N ASP A 194 27.40 -2.15 -24.08
CA ASP A 194 26.37 -1.15 -24.35
C ASP A 194 25.75 -1.40 -25.73
N PHE A 195 24.48 -1.80 -25.73
CA PHE A 195 23.73 -2.07 -26.96
C PHE A 195 22.70 -0.99 -27.28
N GLY A 196 22.81 0.21 -26.71
CA GLY A 196 22.05 1.37 -27.15
C GLY A 196 20.60 1.45 -26.66
N VAL A 197 20.20 0.62 -25.68
CA VAL A 197 18.91 0.78 -25.00
C VAL A 197 19.03 1.96 -24.03
N ARG A 198 18.09 2.91 -24.07
CA ARG A 198 18.17 4.17 -23.30
C ARG A 198 16.85 4.49 -22.63
N VAL A 199 16.92 4.93 -21.37
CA VAL A 199 15.75 5.38 -20.59
C VAL A 199 15.03 6.55 -21.27
N SER A 200 15.77 7.49 -21.87
CA SER A 200 15.19 8.62 -22.60
C SER A 200 14.31 8.20 -23.79
N MET A 201 14.52 6.99 -24.33
CA MET A 201 13.71 6.43 -25.41
C MET A 201 12.40 5.79 -24.90
N ALA A 202 12.34 5.43 -23.61
CA ALA A 202 11.16 4.87 -22.95
C ALA A 202 10.32 5.94 -22.23
N ASN A 203 10.72 7.22 -22.29
CA ASN A 203 9.90 8.31 -21.78
C ASN A 203 8.68 8.49 -22.68
N PHE A 204 7.51 8.16 -22.15
CA PHE A 204 6.22 8.56 -22.70
C PHE A 204 6.05 10.06 -22.50
N ASN A 205 5.50 10.78 -23.49
CA ASN A 205 5.28 12.23 -23.40
C ASN A 205 4.57 12.57 -22.07
N GLN A 206 5.25 13.30 -21.17
CA GLN A 206 4.65 13.85 -19.95
C GLN A 206 3.83 15.12 -20.25
N GLY A 207 2.92 15.04 -21.21
CA GLY A 207 2.16 16.21 -21.63
C GLY A 207 0.82 15.81 -22.22
N GLY A 208 -0.19 15.64 -21.35
CA GLY A 208 -1.62 15.82 -21.63
C GLY A 208 -2.30 14.96 -22.70
N ASP A 209 -1.57 14.33 -23.61
CA ASP A 209 -2.10 13.55 -24.72
C ASP A 209 -2.01 12.06 -24.39
N THR A 210 -3.19 11.48 -24.25
CA THR A 210 -3.54 10.11 -23.86
C THR A 210 -3.11 9.02 -24.84
N ASN A 211 -2.20 9.31 -25.77
CA ASN A 211 -1.59 8.33 -26.65
C ASN A 211 -0.15 8.05 -26.20
N THR A 212 -0.02 7.26 -25.13
CA THR A 212 1.23 6.73 -24.59
C THR A 212 1.80 5.58 -25.44
N SER A 213 1.67 5.65 -26.77
CA SER A 213 2.46 4.75 -27.61
C SER A 213 3.90 5.26 -27.64
N PRO A 214 4.90 4.42 -27.34
CA PRO A 214 6.29 4.79 -27.52
C PRO A 214 6.51 5.26 -28.96
N ASN A 215 7.36 6.26 -29.17
CA ASN A 215 7.75 6.64 -30.53
C ASN A 215 8.18 5.36 -31.28
N PRO A 216 7.58 5.03 -32.44
CA PRO A 216 7.87 3.79 -33.15
C PRO A 216 9.35 3.58 -33.47
N ASP A 217 10.09 4.66 -33.72
CA ASP A 217 11.52 4.60 -34.00
C ASP A 217 12.34 4.34 -32.72
N ASN A 218 11.91 4.89 -31.58
CA ASN A 218 12.46 4.55 -30.27
C ASN A 218 12.21 3.08 -29.94
N LEU A 219 10.99 2.57 -30.18
CA LEU A 219 10.64 1.17 -29.95
C LEU A 219 11.51 0.23 -30.77
N LYS A 220 11.67 0.49 -32.08
CA LYS A 220 12.57 -0.30 -32.94
C LYS A 220 14.00 -0.27 -32.44
N THR A 221 14.48 0.89 -31.97
CA THR A 221 15.84 1.04 -31.43
C THR A 221 16.03 0.21 -30.16
N ILE A 222 15.06 0.26 -29.23
CA ILE A 222 15.05 -0.55 -28.01
C ILE A 222 15.05 -2.03 -28.38
N GLN A 223 14.17 -2.47 -29.28
CA GLN A 223 14.06 -3.86 -29.73
C GLN A 223 15.36 -4.36 -30.38
N ALA A 224 16.01 -3.55 -31.22
CA ALA A 224 17.30 -3.90 -31.80
C ALA A 224 18.41 -4.02 -30.73
N GLY A 225 18.41 -3.16 -29.72
CA GLY A 225 19.32 -3.25 -28.58
C GLY A 225 19.09 -4.49 -27.73
N VAL A 226 17.82 -4.83 -27.46
CA VAL A 226 17.42 -6.09 -26.81
C VAL A 226 17.86 -7.31 -27.62
N GLY A 227 17.75 -7.26 -28.95
CA GLY A 227 18.23 -8.32 -29.84
C GLY A 227 19.73 -8.59 -29.66
N ARG A 228 20.55 -7.52 -29.63
CA ARG A 228 22.00 -7.63 -29.36
C ARG A 228 22.31 -8.16 -27.97
N TRP A 229 21.53 -7.78 -26.95
CA TRP A 229 21.65 -8.38 -25.62
C TRP A 229 21.42 -9.89 -25.65
N LYS A 230 20.42 -10.36 -26.41
CA LYS A 230 20.11 -11.79 -26.55
C LYS A 230 21.19 -12.55 -27.28
N GLU A 231 21.75 -11.98 -28.34
CA GLU A 231 22.91 -12.54 -29.04
C GLU A 231 24.10 -12.67 -28.09
N TRP A 232 24.45 -11.60 -27.37
CA TRP A 232 25.51 -11.61 -26.38
C TRP A 232 25.28 -12.65 -25.29
N TRP A 233 24.05 -12.76 -24.78
CA TRP A 233 23.71 -13.72 -23.73
C TRP A 233 23.89 -15.18 -24.16
N ASN A 234 23.57 -15.52 -25.42
CA ASN A 234 23.75 -16.88 -25.92
C ASN A 234 25.19 -17.37 -25.78
N ASP A 235 26.15 -16.48 -26.00
CA ASP A 235 27.59 -16.78 -25.95
C ASP A 235 28.15 -16.75 -24.52
N HIS A 236 27.55 -15.96 -23.61
CA HIS A 236 28.14 -15.66 -22.28
C HIS A 236 27.37 -16.25 -21.10
N GLN A 237 26.17 -16.80 -21.28
CA GLN A 237 25.34 -17.34 -20.18
C GLN A 237 26.06 -18.40 -19.33
N ALA A 238 27.01 -19.14 -19.92
CA ALA A 238 27.82 -20.13 -19.20
C ALA A 238 28.76 -19.51 -18.16
N GLU A 239 29.14 -18.24 -18.32
CA GLU A 239 29.96 -17.47 -17.38
C GLU A 239 29.14 -17.01 -16.15
N TYR A 240 27.81 -17.05 -16.26
CA TYR A 240 26.86 -16.62 -15.24
C TYR A 240 25.95 -17.80 -14.86
N PRO A 241 26.47 -18.84 -14.19
CA PRO A 241 25.70 -20.03 -13.86
C PRO A 241 24.44 -19.68 -13.05
N ALA A 242 23.39 -20.48 -13.23
CA ALA A 242 22.04 -20.21 -12.72
C ALA A 242 22.02 -19.84 -11.23
N ASN A 243 21.17 -18.86 -10.91
CA ASN A 243 21.14 -18.10 -9.65
C ASN A 243 21.30 -18.92 -8.37
N ASN A 244 22.22 -18.48 -7.50
CA ASN A 244 22.25 -18.88 -6.09
C ASN A 244 21.12 -18.27 -5.25
N ILE A 245 20.30 -17.37 -5.83
CA ILE A 245 19.13 -16.80 -5.17
C ILE A 245 17.93 -17.71 -5.46
N PRO A 246 17.40 -18.46 -4.46
CA PRO A 246 16.23 -19.29 -4.66
C PRO A 246 15.02 -18.39 -4.91
N THR A 247 14.57 -18.28 -6.16
CA THR A 247 13.34 -17.55 -6.49
C THR A 247 12.16 -18.50 -6.29
N PRO A 248 11.04 -18.06 -5.68
CA PRO A 248 9.84 -18.89 -5.65
C PRO A 248 9.42 -19.25 -7.08
N LEU A 249 9.08 -20.51 -7.34
CA LEU A 249 8.60 -20.99 -8.65
C LEU A 249 7.34 -20.25 -9.14
N GLN A 250 6.66 -19.51 -8.27
CA GLN A 250 5.53 -18.68 -8.62
C GLN A 250 5.53 -17.40 -7.75
N PRO A 251 5.26 -16.22 -8.33
CA PRO A 251 5.03 -15.01 -7.56
C PRO A 251 3.90 -15.29 -6.59
N ALA A 252 4.19 -15.14 -5.30
CA ALA A 252 3.21 -15.41 -4.28
C ALA A 252 2.34 -14.16 -4.16
N ALA A 253 1.05 -14.30 -4.50
CA ALA A 253 0.07 -13.21 -4.52
C ALA A 253 0.14 -12.34 -3.26
N PRO A 254 -0.18 -11.03 -3.36
CA PRO A 254 -0.26 -10.16 -2.19
C PRO A 254 -1.14 -10.75 -1.08
N GLU A 255 -0.86 -10.36 0.17
CA GLU A 255 -1.70 -10.69 1.32
C GLU A 255 -3.16 -10.23 1.09
N ARG A 256 -4.12 -10.93 1.70
CA ARG A 256 -5.55 -10.63 1.62
C ARG A 256 -5.97 -9.91 2.89
N LEU A 257 -6.43 -8.66 2.79
CA LEU A 257 -6.94 -7.91 3.94
C LEU A 257 -8.47 -7.75 3.81
N PRO A 258 -9.27 -8.09 4.83
CA PRO A 258 -10.72 -7.97 4.73
C PRO A 258 -11.15 -6.50 4.63
N VAL A 259 -12.09 -6.22 3.73
CA VAL A 259 -12.66 -4.88 3.59
C VAL A 259 -14.01 -4.82 4.30
N ALA A 260 -14.10 -4.03 5.36
CA ALA A 260 -15.37 -3.76 6.02
C ALA A 260 -16.33 -2.98 5.09
N ASP A 261 -17.63 -3.23 5.21
CA ASP A 261 -18.62 -2.53 4.38
C ASP A 261 -18.58 -1.00 4.63
N PHE A 262 -19.01 -0.23 3.64
CA PHE A 262 -19.20 1.21 3.73
C PHE A 262 -20.32 1.64 2.80
N ALA A 263 -20.83 2.85 3.03
CA ALA A 263 -21.90 3.41 2.22
C ALA A 263 -21.62 4.89 1.92
N LEU A 264 -21.67 5.24 0.65
CA LEU A 264 -21.49 6.62 0.20
C LEU A 264 -22.66 7.03 -0.69
N LYS A 265 -22.79 8.33 -0.93
CA LYS A 265 -23.80 8.88 -1.85
C LYS A 265 -23.25 8.96 -3.26
N ASP A 266 -24.00 8.49 -4.24
CA ASP A 266 -23.68 8.71 -5.65
C ASP A 266 -24.10 10.12 -6.11
N LEU A 267 -23.82 10.42 -7.38
CA LEU A 267 -24.18 11.71 -8.00
C LEU A 267 -25.69 11.94 -8.13
N ASN A 268 -26.53 10.93 -7.93
CA ASN A 268 -27.99 11.06 -7.90
C ASN A 268 -28.54 11.12 -6.46
N GLY A 269 -27.66 11.08 -5.45
CA GLY A 269 -28.04 11.09 -4.04
C GLY A 269 -28.49 9.73 -3.50
N ARG A 270 -28.40 8.66 -4.31
CA ARG A 270 -28.65 7.29 -3.88
C ARG A 270 -27.50 6.83 -2.99
N THR A 271 -27.83 6.15 -1.90
CA THR A 271 -26.82 5.47 -1.08
C THR A 271 -26.40 4.20 -1.80
N VAL A 272 -25.11 4.08 -2.08
CA VAL A 272 -24.49 2.88 -2.64
C VAL A 272 -23.65 2.24 -1.55
N ARG A 273 -23.88 0.95 -1.29
CA ARG A 273 -23.09 0.15 -0.34
C ARG A 273 -22.04 -0.67 -1.08
N PHE A 274 -20.85 -0.79 -0.51
CA PHE A 274 -19.79 -1.63 -1.08
C PHE A 274 -20.25 -3.10 -1.23
N SER A 275 -21.04 -3.59 -0.26
CA SER A 275 -21.62 -4.93 -0.30
C SER A 275 -22.51 -5.23 -1.52
N GLU A 276 -22.98 -4.22 -2.27
CA GLU A 276 -23.72 -4.41 -3.53
C GLU A 276 -22.86 -5.02 -4.64
N PHE A 277 -21.54 -4.93 -4.55
CA PHE A 277 -20.60 -5.38 -5.59
C PHE A 277 -19.94 -6.73 -5.30
N LYS A 278 -20.35 -7.43 -4.23
CA LYS A 278 -19.85 -8.77 -3.91
C LYS A 278 -20.01 -9.71 -5.11
N GLY A 279 -19.00 -10.53 -5.36
CA GLY A 279 -18.97 -11.42 -6.51
C GLY A 279 -18.37 -10.82 -7.78
N LYS A 280 -18.01 -9.53 -7.79
CA LYS A 280 -17.18 -8.88 -8.83
C LYS A 280 -15.85 -8.42 -8.25
N VAL A 281 -14.85 -8.28 -9.11
CA VAL A 281 -13.64 -7.53 -8.74
C VAL A 281 -14.03 -6.05 -8.66
N VAL A 282 -13.56 -5.36 -7.63
CA VAL A 282 -13.83 -3.93 -7.42
C VAL A 282 -12.51 -3.17 -7.44
N LEU A 283 -12.45 -2.11 -8.26
CA LEU A 283 -11.38 -1.12 -8.21
C LEU A 283 -11.93 0.15 -7.58
N LEU A 284 -11.49 0.48 -6.36
CA LEU A 284 -11.72 1.81 -5.81
C LEU A 284 -10.64 2.74 -6.37
N ASN A 285 -11.07 3.84 -7.00
CA ASN A 285 -10.18 4.89 -7.47
C ASN A 285 -10.50 6.15 -6.66
N PHE A 286 -9.60 6.56 -5.77
CA PHE A 286 -9.72 7.81 -5.01
C PHE A 286 -9.15 8.94 -5.87
N TRP A 287 -9.95 9.99 -6.07
CA TRP A 287 -9.62 11.09 -6.96
C TRP A 287 -10.30 12.39 -6.53
N ALA A 288 -9.93 13.50 -7.18
CA ALA A 288 -10.62 14.78 -7.04
C ALA A 288 -10.61 15.54 -8.36
N THR A 289 -11.58 16.42 -8.59
CA THR A 289 -11.66 17.19 -9.85
C THR A 289 -10.47 18.13 -10.05
N TRP A 290 -9.82 18.58 -8.97
CA TRP A 290 -8.63 19.45 -9.01
C TRP A 290 -7.31 18.67 -9.14
N CYS A 291 -7.33 17.33 -9.04
CA CYS A 291 -6.15 16.49 -9.10
C CYS A 291 -5.75 16.24 -10.57
N THR A 292 -4.71 16.93 -11.02
CA THR A 292 -4.20 16.81 -12.41
C THR A 292 -3.68 15.42 -12.73
N ALA A 293 -2.96 14.78 -11.80
CA ALA A 293 -2.47 13.41 -11.95
C ALA A 293 -3.62 12.39 -12.10
N CYS A 294 -4.77 12.65 -11.48
CA CYS A 294 -5.94 11.81 -11.61
C CYS A 294 -6.51 11.87 -13.04
N TRP A 295 -6.37 13.00 -13.73
CA TRP A 295 -6.91 13.17 -15.07
C TRP A 295 -6.24 12.27 -16.10
N SER A 296 -4.94 11.97 -15.93
CA SER A 296 -4.23 11.08 -16.84
C SER A 296 -4.66 9.62 -16.72
N GLU A 297 -5.26 9.19 -15.61
CA GLU A 297 -5.78 7.82 -15.45
C GLU A 297 -7.19 7.62 -16.03
N ILE A 298 -8.01 8.67 -16.08
CA ILE A 298 -9.44 8.55 -16.43
C ILE A 298 -9.67 7.82 -17.77
N PRO A 299 -8.95 8.12 -18.86
CA PRO A 299 -9.13 7.42 -20.14
C PRO A 299 -8.91 5.90 -20.02
N ASP A 300 -7.85 5.49 -19.32
CA ASP A 300 -7.52 4.09 -19.09
C ASP A 300 -8.61 3.42 -18.23
N LEU A 301 -9.12 4.09 -17.20
CA LEU A 301 -10.20 3.57 -16.36
C LEU A 301 -11.52 3.43 -17.13
N ILE A 302 -11.85 4.38 -18.01
CA ILE A 302 -13.02 4.31 -18.90
C ILE A 302 -12.91 3.10 -19.81
N GLU A 303 -11.75 2.88 -20.42
CA GLU A 303 -11.49 1.74 -21.29
C GLU A 303 -11.54 0.42 -20.51
N LEU A 304 -10.90 0.37 -19.35
CA LEU A 304 -10.87 -0.79 -18.47
C LEU A 304 -12.28 -1.21 -18.05
N GLN A 305 -13.11 -0.25 -17.58
CA GLN A 305 -14.50 -0.51 -17.22
C GLN A 305 -15.30 -1.03 -18.42
N ARG A 306 -15.11 -0.44 -19.61
CA ARG A 306 -15.82 -0.84 -20.83
C ARG A 306 -15.46 -2.27 -21.24
N LYS A 307 -14.18 -2.64 -21.18
CA LYS A 307 -13.67 -3.97 -21.56
C LYS A 307 -14.06 -5.06 -20.56
N ASN A 308 -14.21 -4.71 -19.28
CA ASN A 308 -14.31 -5.68 -18.19
C ASN A 308 -15.63 -5.57 -17.38
N ALA A 309 -16.69 -4.96 -17.90
CA ALA A 309 -17.92 -4.65 -17.14
C ALA A 309 -18.66 -5.87 -16.55
N ASP A 310 -18.45 -7.05 -17.12
CA ASP A 310 -18.98 -8.33 -16.65
C ASP A 310 -18.30 -8.79 -15.35
N ARG A 311 -16.98 -8.54 -15.22
CA ARG A 311 -16.13 -9.05 -14.13
C ARG A 311 -15.57 -7.99 -13.18
N LEU A 312 -15.56 -6.72 -13.59
CA LEU A 312 -15.01 -5.56 -12.87
C LEU A 312 -16.08 -4.48 -12.67
N VAL A 313 -16.06 -3.86 -11.49
CA VAL A 313 -16.69 -2.55 -11.25
C VAL A 313 -15.65 -1.58 -10.72
N ILE A 314 -15.50 -0.45 -11.39
CA ILE A 314 -14.74 0.68 -10.89
C ILE A 314 -15.69 1.56 -10.07
N LEU A 315 -15.26 1.96 -8.87
CA LEU A 315 -15.93 2.95 -8.05
C LEU A 315 -15.01 4.16 -7.91
N GLY A 316 -15.33 5.24 -8.62
CA GLY A 316 -14.59 6.50 -8.46
C GLY A 316 -15.07 7.20 -7.19
N ILE A 317 -14.21 7.28 -6.18
CA ILE A 317 -14.47 7.94 -4.91
C ILE A 317 -13.90 9.36 -4.94
N SER A 318 -14.79 10.33 -5.07
CA SER A 318 -14.44 11.75 -5.16
C SER A 318 -14.20 12.36 -3.78
N LEU A 319 -13.01 12.94 -3.58
CA LEU A 319 -12.60 13.63 -2.35
C LEU A 319 -12.73 15.17 -2.41
N ASP A 320 -13.47 15.72 -3.38
CA ASP A 320 -13.67 17.17 -3.62
C ASP A 320 -14.14 18.03 -2.43
N GLY A 321 -14.54 17.44 -1.30
CA GLY A 321 -14.81 18.19 -0.05
C GLY A 321 -13.57 18.47 0.80
N GLN A 322 -12.41 17.96 0.40
CA GLN A 322 -11.11 18.24 0.98
C GLN A 322 -10.40 19.23 0.04
N THR A 323 -10.20 20.47 0.50
CA THR A 323 -9.60 21.56 -0.30
C THR A 323 -8.24 21.98 0.20
N GLU A 324 -7.82 21.51 1.38
CA GLU A 324 -6.48 21.74 1.90
C GLU A 324 -5.56 20.69 1.27
N VAL A 325 -4.66 21.16 0.41
CA VAL A 325 -3.64 20.37 -0.25
C VAL A 325 -2.28 21.00 0.04
N ASP A 326 -1.24 20.20 0.26
CA ASP A 326 0.13 20.71 0.33
C ASP A 326 0.63 21.15 -1.05
N GLU A 327 1.86 21.67 -1.08
CA GLU A 327 2.56 22.06 -2.31
C GLU A 327 2.75 20.91 -3.31
N HIS A 328 2.54 19.65 -2.90
CA HIS A 328 2.63 18.43 -3.71
C HIS A 328 1.24 17.89 -4.11
N GLY A 329 0.14 18.54 -3.72
CA GLY A 329 -1.22 18.13 -4.03
C GLY A 329 -1.79 17.04 -3.12
N HIS A 330 -1.12 16.73 -2.00
CA HIS A 330 -1.59 15.75 -1.01
C HIS A 330 -2.59 16.41 -0.09
N LEU A 331 -3.66 15.73 0.28
CA LEU A 331 -4.66 16.28 1.19
C LEU A 331 -4.04 16.56 2.58
N THR A 332 -3.83 17.84 2.90
CA THR A 332 -3.36 18.28 4.22
C THR A 332 -4.55 18.37 5.16
N GLY A 333 -4.90 17.23 5.75
CA GLY A 333 -5.93 17.14 6.78
C GLY A 333 -5.81 15.87 7.62
N THR A 334 -4.72 15.12 7.46
CA THR A 334 -4.48 13.83 8.13
C THR A 334 -3.72 13.96 9.44
N HIS A 335 -3.34 15.17 9.86
CA HIS A 335 -2.79 15.37 11.19
C HIS A 335 -3.92 15.40 12.22
N SER A 336 -3.70 14.64 13.29
CA SER A 336 -4.52 14.47 14.49
C SER A 336 -5.50 15.60 14.76
N ASP A 337 -6.71 15.22 15.21
CA ASP A 337 -7.76 16.08 15.78
C ASP A 337 -7.32 17.07 16.89
N GLU A 338 -6.02 17.14 17.23
CA GLU A 338 -5.45 17.96 18.31
C GLU A 338 -4.87 19.31 17.86
N GLU A 339 -4.57 19.54 16.57
CA GLU A 339 -4.17 20.88 16.07
C GLU A 339 -5.37 21.68 15.50
N ARG A 340 -6.58 21.42 16.01
CA ARG A 340 -7.72 22.33 15.86
C ARG A 340 -7.57 23.54 16.80
N HIS A 341 -6.43 24.23 16.72
CA HIS A 341 -6.29 25.55 17.32
C HIS A 341 -6.94 26.59 16.40
N GLY A 342 -8.21 26.87 16.68
CA GLY A 342 -8.75 28.22 16.49
C GLY A 342 -8.93 28.70 15.05
N ASN A 343 -9.53 27.90 14.18
CA ASN A 343 -10.26 28.48 13.06
C ASN A 343 -11.66 27.87 12.97
N GLU A 344 -12.68 28.68 13.27
CA GLU A 344 -14.12 28.38 13.12
C GLU A 344 -14.55 28.25 11.64
N THR A 345 -13.63 27.90 10.74
CA THR A 345 -13.88 27.66 9.32
C THR A 345 -13.51 26.23 8.91
N ALA A 346 -14.01 25.23 9.66
CA ALA A 346 -14.50 24.04 8.97
C ALA A 346 -15.71 24.49 8.14
N GLY A 347 -15.44 25.09 6.97
CA GLY A 347 -16.43 25.62 6.06
C GLY A 347 -17.54 24.59 5.88
N LYS A 348 -18.79 25.03 5.98
CA LYS A 348 -19.96 24.17 5.79
C LYS A 348 -19.81 23.47 4.45
N ILE A 349 -19.46 22.17 4.46
CA ILE A 349 -19.32 21.38 3.24
C ILE A 349 -20.66 21.40 2.52
N ASP A 350 -20.73 22.13 1.40
CA ASP A 350 -21.91 22.15 0.55
C ASP A 350 -21.88 20.94 -0.37
N ILE A 351 -22.56 19.88 0.06
CA ILE A 351 -22.68 18.64 -0.68
C ILE A 351 -23.39 18.84 -2.03
N ALA A 352 -24.30 19.82 -2.14
CA ALA A 352 -24.99 20.08 -3.39
C ALA A 352 -24.06 20.74 -4.41
N GLU A 353 -23.22 21.69 -3.97
CA GLU A 353 -22.17 22.31 -4.79
C GLU A 353 -21.14 21.28 -5.26
N ILE A 354 -20.57 20.49 -4.34
CA ILE A 354 -19.60 19.43 -4.67
C ILE A 354 -20.21 18.46 -5.68
N ARG A 355 -21.46 18.01 -5.45
CA ARG A 355 -22.14 17.09 -6.38
C ARG A 355 -22.33 17.72 -7.76
N ALA A 356 -22.66 19.01 -7.85
CA ALA A 356 -22.83 19.70 -9.12
C ALA A 356 -21.50 19.76 -9.89
N LYS A 357 -20.43 20.20 -9.22
CA LYS A 357 -19.07 20.27 -9.77
C LYS A 357 -18.57 18.92 -10.27
N VAL A 358 -18.67 17.88 -9.43
CA VAL A 358 -18.24 16.52 -9.80
C VAL A 358 -19.08 15.97 -10.95
N ARG A 359 -20.40 16.23 -10.98
CA ARG A 359 -21.27 15.78 -12.08
C ARG A 359 -20.90 16.43 -13.41
N GLU A 360 -20.59 17.72 -13.41
CA GLU A 360 -20.12 18.42 -14.61
C GLU A 360 -18.80 17.84 -15.11
N PHE A 361 -17.84 17.63 -14.22
CA PHE A 361 -16.56 17.01 -14.55
C PHE A 361 -16.70 15.60 -15.12
N VAL A 362 -17.54 14.77 -14.49
CA VAL A 362 -17.84 13.40 -14.94
C VAL A 362 -18.44 13.38 -16.35
N LYS A 363 -19.31 14.35 -16.65
CA LYS A 363 -19.88 14.53 -17.99
C LYS A 363 -18.83 15.00 -19.00
N ASP A 364 -18.00 15.98 -18.64
CA ASP A 364 -16.91 16.50 -19.49
C ASP A 364 -15.91 15.42 -19.88
N LYS A 365 -15.48 14.60 -18.91
CA LYS A 365 -14.50 13.52 -19.13
C LYS A 365 -15.10 12.23 -19.68
N GLY A 366 -16.42 12.12 -19.79
CA GLY A 366 -17.09 10.92 -20.30
C GLY A 366 -16.93 9.69 -19.40
N ILE A 367 -16.79 9.90 -18.08
CA ILE A 367 -16.62 8.82 -17.10
C ILE A 367 -17.84 7.88 -17.14
N ASN A 368 -17.58 6.58 -17.33
CA ASN A 368 -18.60 5.56 -17.59
C ASN A 368 -18.83 4.58 -16.41
N TYR A 369 -18.18 4.81 -15.27
CA TYR A 369 -18.31 4.03 -14.05
C TYR A 369 -19.00 4.81 -12.92
N PRO A 370 -19.58 4.13 -11.90
CA PRO A 370 -20.18 4.80 -10.76
C PRO A 370 -19.23 5.74 -10.01
N ILE A 371 -19.76 6.90 -9.63
CA ILE A 371 -19.04 7.92 -8.85
C ILE A 371 -19.73 8.12 -7.51
N LEU A 372 -18.96 7.99 -6.43
CA LEU A 372 -19.40 8.17 -5.06
C LEU A 372 -18.69 9.38 -4.45
N LEU A 373 -19.39 10.11 -3.60
CA LEU A 373 -18.87 11.31 -2.95
C LEU A 373 -18.42 10.96 -1.53
N ASP A 374 -17.14 11.18 -1.23
CA ASP A 374 -16.54 11.07 0.11
C ASP A 374 -15.90 12.42 0.51
N PRO A 375 -16.71 13.47 0.70
CA PRO A 375 -16.22 14.84 0.89
C PRO A 375 -15.45 15.05 2.20
N ARG A 376 -15.53 14.10 3.13
CA ARG A 376 -14.84 14.12 4.43
C ARG A 376 -13.70 13.10 4.52
N ASN A 377 -13.41 12.41 3.41
CA ASN A 377 -12.42 11.36 3.36
C ASN A 377 -12.65 10.27 4.43
N GLU A 378 -13.90 9.94 4.74
CA GLU A 378 -14.28 8.94 5.76
C GLU A 378 -13.96 7.53 5.29
N VAL A 379 -14.15 7.24 4.00
CA VAL A 379 -13.80 5.96 3.39
C VAL A 379 -12.35 5.98 2.93
N GLY A 380 -11.89 7.06 2.29
CA GLY A 380 -10.52 7.12 1.76
C GLY A 380 -9.44 6.95 2.83
N ARG A 381 -9.62 7.53 4.03
CA ARG A 381 -8.67 7.34 5.15
C ARG A 381 -8.47 5.87 5.55
N ARG A 382 -9.47 5.00 5.34
CA ARG A 382 -9.36 3.55 5.65
C ARG A 382 -8.36 2.82 4.76
N PHE A 383 -8.07 3.36 3.59
CA PHE A 383 -7.22 2.76 2.56
C PHE A 383 -5.96 3.59 2.29
N ASN A 384 -5.66 4.56 3.15
CA ASN A 384 -4.67 5.60 2.91
C ASN A 384 -4.86 6.29 1.53
N GLY A 385 -6.11 6.64 1.20
CA GLY A 385 -6.50 7.23 -0.09
C GLY A 385 -6.33 8.74 -0.19
N GLY A 386 -5.62 9.38 0.75
CA GLY A 386 -5.42 10.83 0.77
C GLY A 386 -4.36 11.34 -0.21
N GLU A 387 -3.46 10.46 -0.65
CA GLU A 387 -2.50 10.73 -1.72
C GLU A 387 -3.14 10.34 -3.06
N LEU A 388 -3.29 11.30 -3.97
CA LEU A 388 -4.14 11.13 -5.15
C LEU A 388 -3.33 11.05 -6.46
N PRO A 389 -3.77 10.22 -7.43
CA PRO A 389 -4.80 9.19 -7.30
C PRO A 389 -4.30 8.00 -6.46
N THR A 390 -5.20 7.38 -5.68
CA THR A 390 -4.95 6.09 -5.03
C THR A 390 -5.90 5.04 -5.60
N ASN A 391 -5.36 3.88 -5.95
CA ASN A 391 -6.10 2.74 -6.50
C ASN A 391 -6.08 1.57 -5.51
N VAL A 392 -7.25 0.96 -5.30
CA VAL A 392 -7.42 -0.19 -4.41
C VAL A 392 -8.17 -1.30 -5.14
N LEU A 393 -7.49 -2.42 -5.38
CA LEU A 393 -8.06 -3.59 -6.02
C LEU A 393 -8.53 -4.60 -4.99
N ILE A 394 -9.81 -4.96 -5.07
CA ILE A 394 -10.52 -5.83 -4.14
C ILE A 394 -11.06 -7.03 -4.91
N ASP A 395 -10.83 -8.24 -4.40
CA ASP A 395 -11.31 -9.48 -5.01
C ASP A 395 -12.81 -9.70 -4.81
N ARG A 396 -13.34 -10.75 -5.46
CA ARG A 396 -14.77 -11.07 -5.50
C ARG A 396 -15.35 -11.44 -4.14
N GLU A 397 -14.50 -11.84 -3.19
CA GLU A 397 -14.88 -12.17 -1.83
C GLU A 397 -14.84 -10.96 -0.88
N GLY A 398 -14.35 -9.81 -1.36
CA GLY A 398 -14.26 -8.57 -0.58
C GLY A 398 -12.96 -8.42 0.19
N TYR A 399 -11.87 -9.05 -0.26
CA TYR A 399 -10.54 -8.84 0.31
C TYR A 399 -9.73 -7.90 -0.59
N LEU A 400 -9.11 -6.92 0.03
CA LEU A 400 -8.12 -6.07 -0.61
C LEU A 400 -6.91 -6.90 -0.97
N ARG A 401 -6.46 -6.74 -2.22
CA ARG A 401 -5.33 -7.45 -2.80
C ARG A 401 -4.21 -6.51 -3.18
N ARG A 402 -4.52 -5.31 -3.65
CA ARG A 402 -3.52 -4.31 -4.01
C ARG A 402 -4.00 -2.93 -3.61
N ARG A 403 -3.14 -2.13 -3.01
CA ARG A 403 -3.28 -0.67 -2.90
C ARG A 403 -2.00 -0.01 -3.38
N PHE A 404 -2.13 0.99 -4.25
CA PHE A 404 -1.01 1.73 -4.81
C PHE A 404 -1.42 3.14 -5.21
N ILE A 405 -0.43 4.03 -5.28
CA ILE A 405 -0.60 5.41 -5.73
C ILE A 405 -0.25 5.50 -7.22
N GLY A 406 -0.95 6.40 -7.92
CA GLY A 406 -0.73 6.67 -9.32
C GLY A 406 -1.30 5.61 -10.26
N GLY A 407 -1.13 5.90 -11.55
CA GLY A 407 -1.79 5.16 -12.63
C GLY A 407 -1.05 3.93 -13.05
N ARG A 408 -1.77 3.05 -13.73
CA ARG A 408 -1.24 1.91 -14.48
C ARG A 408 -1.95 1.86 -15.81
N GLU A 409 -1.25 1.36 -16.83
CA GLU A 409 -1.86 1.12 -18.13
C GLU A 409 -2.95 0.04 -18.03
N VAL A 410 -3.92 0.07 -18.95
CA VAL A 410 -5.05 -0.88 -19.00
C VAL A 410 -4.58 -2.33 -18.92
N GLY A 411 -3.54 -2.70 -19.67
CA GLY A 411 -3.03 -4.08 -19.69
C GLY A 411 -2.46 -4.54 -18.34
N VAL A 412 -1.91 -3.62 -17.54
CA VAL A 412 -1.44 -3.91 -16.19
C VAL A 412 -2.62 -4.16 -15.25
N PHE A 413 -3.65 -3.32 -15.32
CA PHE A 413 -4.88 -3.55 -14.55
C PHE A 413 -5.55 -4.88 -14.92
N GLU A 414 -5.63 -5.21 -16.21
CA GLU A 414 -6.19 -6.49 -16.68
C GLU A 414 -5.40 -7.68 -16.12
N ALA A 415 -4.06 -7.63 -16.16
CA ALA A 415 -3.23 -8.66 -15.58
C ALA A 415 -3.43 -8.79 -14.05
N MET A 416 -3.60 -7.66 -13.34
CA MET A 416 -3.91 -7.69 -11.91
C MET A 416 -5.29 -8.28 -11.63
N ILE A 417 -6.29 -7.98 -12.45
CA ILE A 417 -7.64 -8.55 -12.35
C ILE A 417 -7.59 -10.06 -12.59
N ASP A 418 -6.86 -10.51 -13.61
CA ASP A 418 -6.70 -11.92 -13.93
C ASP A 418 -6.03 -12.71 -12.80
N GLU A 419 -5.12 -12.08 -12.04
CA GLU A 419 -4.54 -12.65 -10.81
C GLU A 419 -5.62 -12.97 -9.75
N LEU A 420 -6.73 -12.23 -9.75
CA LEU A 420 -7.82 -12.37 -8.78
C LEU A 420 -8.91 -13.33 -9.24
N LEU A 421 -8.89 -13.77 -10.50
CA LEU A 421 -9.87 -14.70 -11.03
C LEU A 421 -9.46 -16.14 -10.73
N PRO A 422 -10.44 -17.05 -10.52
CA PRO A 422 -10.14 -18.47 -10.37
C PRO A 422 -9.36 -18.95 -11.60
N ARG A 423 -8.18 -19.53 -11.38
CA ARG A 423 -7.45 -20.18 -12.49
C ARG A 423 -8.32 -21.32 -13.01
N PRO A 424 -8.45 -21.50 -14.34
CA PRO A 424 -9.07 -22.70 -14.87
C PRO A 424 -8.35 -23.92 -14.30
N ALA A 425 -9.12 -24.92 -13.86
CA ALA A 425 -8.57 -26.16 -13.35
C ALA A 425 -7.56 -26.70 -14.37
N ALA A 426 -6.33 -26.99 -13.93
CA ALA A 426 -5.34 -27.60 -14.80
C ALA A 426 -5.96 -28.85 -15.46
N PRO A 427 -5.79 -29.07 -16.78
CA PRO A 427 -6.29 -30.28 -17.41
C PRO A 427 -5.72 -31.47 -16.64
N ALA A 428 -6.62 -32.39 -16.23
CA ALA A 428 -6.22 -33.59 -15.51
C ALA A 428 -5.09 -34.26 -16.29
N ARG A 429 -3.92 -34.43 -15.66
CA ARG A 429 -2.85 -35.21 -16.25
C ARG A 429 -3.40 -36.62 -16.42
N ASP A 430 -3.57 -37.02 -17.67
CA ASP A 430 -4.01 -38.35 -18.05
C ASP A 430 -2.97 -39.35 -17.55
N GLN A 431 -3.27 -40.05 -16.45
CA GLN A 431 -2.39 -41.07 -15.86
C GLN A 431 -2.58 -42.42 -16.55
N THR A 432 -2.80 -42.44 -17.87
CA THR A 432 -2.88 -43.66 -18.66
C THR A 432 -1.89 -43.63 -19.79
N SER A 433 -0.62 -43.91 -19.50
CA SER A 433 0.32 -44.55 -20.44
C SER A 433 1.67 -44.80 -19.78
N THR A 434 1.75 -45.80 -18.91
CA THR A 434 2.96 -46.63 -18.74
C THR A 434 2.57 -47.97 -18.12
N SER A 435 1.90 -48.78 -18.92
CA SER A 435 2.01 -50.23 -18.82
C SER A 435 2.14 -50.76 -20.24
N HIS A 436 3.37 -51.03 -20.67
CA HIS A 436 3.76 -52.19 -21.48
C HIS A 436 5.27 -52.20 -21.67
#